data_AF-A0A9X1V6L8-F1
#
_entry.id   AF-A0A9X1V6L8-F1
#
_cell.length_a   1.000
_cell.length_b   1.000
_cell.length_c   1.000
_cell.angle_alpha   90.00
_cell.angle_beta   90.00
_cell.angle_gamma   90.00
#
_symmetry.space_group_name_H-M   'P 1'
#
loop_
_entity.id
_entity.type
_entity.pdbx_description
1 polymer ?
#
loop_
_entity_poly.entity_id
_entity_poly.type
_entity_poly.pdbx_seq_one_letter_code
_entity_poly.pdbx_strand_id
1 'polypeptide(L)'
;MKKPWIATMALCLILFFAGSTSSEPAHAQTYTYHTIYNTALPSVIHVAIRANNNPRGQILWVQTVGFQEYCSDVLPNEWIPEWNVEALRAGAMAVKMFAWYHTLHPVTIDGFTFDVDNTTNFQEYKYMSGRPETDQAIQDIWPYAYAYTDGGIGPLDYRAGVPNNPNWPFNHSQKMAQWGSQYWATAGMNNQQILAFYFTGRTLLQAP
;
A
#
# COMPACT_ATOMS: atom_id res chain seq x y z
N MET A 1 35.41 77.54 18.83
CA MET A 1 34.37 78.38 18.20
C MET A 1 33.01 77.76 18.48
N LYS A 2 32.13 78.47 19.21
CA LYS A 2 30.74 78.08 19.47
C LYS A 2 29.88 78.48 18.27
N LYS A 3 28.97 77.60 17.82
CA LYS A 3 27.66 78.00 17.27
C LYS A 3 26.61 76.86 17.38
N PRO A 4 25.33 77.16 17.66
CA PRO A 4 24.30 76.21 18.09
C PRO A 4 23.20 75.96 17.04
N TRP A 5 22.58 74.77 16.99
CA TRP A 5 21.36 74.50 16.20
C TRP A 5 20.47 73.53 17.02
N ILE A 6 19.42 74.02 17.69
CA ILE A 6 18.01 74.16 17.25
C ILE A 6 17.42 72.81 16.82
N ALA A 7 16.61 72.24 17.71
CA ALA A 7 15.77 71.07 17.48
C ALA A 7 14.46 71.49 16.80
N THR A 8 14.14 70.88 15.67
CA THR A 8 12.84 71.00 15.01
C THR A 8 12.11 69.68 15.16
N MET A 9 11.01 69.66 15.94
CA MET A 9 10.06 68.54 15.99
C MET A 9 9.34 68.44 14.64
N ALA A 10 9.54 67.33 13.94
CA ALA A 10 8.72 66.95 12.80
C ALA A 10 7.54 66.08 13.29
N LEU A 11 6.33 66.56 13.03
CA LEU A 11 5.07 65.87 13.28
C LEU A 11 4.90 64.79 12.19
N CYS A 12 5.12 63.51 12.54
CA CYS A 12 4.84 62.39 11.62
C CYS A 12 3.34 62.09 11.62
N LEU A 13 2.68 62.40 10.50
CA LEU A 13 1.31 61.99 10.20
C LEU A 13 1.32 60.47 9.90
N ILE A 14 0.77 59.65 10.79
CA ILE A 14 0.58 58.21 10.53
C ILE A 14 -0.66 58.04 9.67
N LEU A 15 -0.46 57.77 8.38
CA LEU A 15 -1.51 57.31 7.47
C LEU A 15 -1.77 55.82 7.75
N PHE A 16 -2.93 55.51 8.33
CA PHE A 16 -3.44 54.14 8.40
C PHE A 16 -3.90 53.72 6.99
N PHE A 17 -3.07 52.96 6.28
CA PHE A 17 -3.54 52.17 5.15
C PHE A 17 -4.29 50.95 5.70
N ALA A 18 -5.62 50.94 5.56
CA ALA A 18 -6.41 49.72 5.70
C ALA A 18 -6.09 48.80 4.51
N GLY A 19 -5.03 48.00 4.64
CA GLY A 19 -4.74 46.92 3.72
C GLY A 19 -5.82 45.84 3.88
N SER A 20 -6.71 45.74 2.89
CA SER A 20 -7.58 44.58 2.76
C SER A 20 -6.70 43.37 2.42
N THR A 21 -6.34 42.57 3.42
CA THR A 21 -5.76 41.25 3.20
C THR A 21 -6.85 40.36 2.61
N SER A 22 -6.88 40.23 1.29
CA SER A 22 -7.59 39.12 0.66
C SER A 22 -6.89 37.84 1.08
N SER A 23 -7.48 37.10 2.02
CA SER A 23 -7.07 35.72 2.30
C SER A 23 -7.32 34.91 1.03
N GLU A 24 -6.27 34.46 0.35
CA GLU A 24 -6.39 33.42 -0.66
C GLU A 24 -7.11 32.21 -0.03
N PRO A 25 -8.10 31.61 -0.70
CA PRO A 25 -8.72 30.40 -0.19
C PRO A 25 -7.64 29.31 -0.15
N ALA A 26 -7.49 28.68 1.00
CA ALA A 26 -6.65 27.50 1.15
C ALA A 26 -7.02 26.48 0.05
N HIS A 27 -6.06 26.08 -0.77
CA HIS A 27 -6.23 25.03 -1.77
C HIS A 27 -6.78 23.78 -1.08
N ALA A 28 -8.08 23.52 -1.25
CA ALA A 28 -8.69 22.27 -0.81
C ALA A 28 -8.06 21.14 -1.61
N GLN A 29 -7.15 20.37 -0.99
CA GLN A 29 -6.66 19.15 -1.59
C GLN A 29 -7.82 18.15 -1.62
N THR A 30 -8.39 17.92 -2.81
CA THR A 30 -9.31 16.82 -3.03
C THR A 30 -8.48 15.54 -3.11
N TYR A 31 -8.42 14.76 -2.02
CA TYR A 31 -7.92 13.40 -2.11
C TYR A 31 -8.94 12.58 -2.91
N THR A 32 -8.52 12.05 -4.05
CA THR A 32 -9.36 11.15 -4.86
C THR A 32 -9.57 9.86 -4.08
N TYR A 33 -10.84 9.54 -3.77
CA TYR A 33 -11.18 8.25 -3.20
C TYR A 33 -11.21 7.20 -4.31
N HIS A 34 -10.28 6.24 -4.25
CA HIS A 34 -10.14 5.18 -5.24
C HIS A 34 -11.03 3.99 -4.89
N THR A 35 -11.88 3.61 -5.85
CA THR A 35 -12.72 2.42 -5.79
C THR A 35 -12.46 1.54 -7.00
N ILE A 36 -12.83 0.26 -6.90
CA ILE A 36 -12.76 -0.67 -8.03
C ILE A 36 -13.65 -0.25 -9.22
N TYR A 37 -14.59 0.69 -9.03
CA TYR A 37 -15.49 1.17 -10.07
C TYR A 37 -14.91 2.35 -10.86
N ASN A 38 -13.93 3.07 -10.28
CA ASN A 38 -13.34 4.26 -10.89
C ASN A 38 -11.83 4.15 -11.14
N THR A 39 -11.22 3.03 -10.74
CA THR A 39 -9.79 2.80 -10.80
C THR A 39 -9.56 1.47 -11.50
N ALA A 40 -8.87 1.48 -12.64
CA ALA A 40 -8.50 0.26 -13.33
C ALA A 40 -7.45 -0.53 -12.54
N LEU A 41 -7.38 -1.84 -12.78
CA LEU A 41 -6.26 -2.64 -12.29
C LEU A 41 -4.96 -2.13 -12.94
N PRO A 42 -3.85 -1.98 -12.19
CA PRO A 42 -2.59 -1.51 -12.76
C PRO A 42 -2.08 -2.51 -13.80
N SER A 43 -1.54 -2.00 -14.92
CA SER A 43 -0.85 -2.85 -15.89
C SER A 43 0.60 -3.14 -15.46
N VAL A 44 1.20 -2.22 -14.70
CA VAL A 44 2.57 -2.29 -14.20
C VAL A 44 2.65 -1.81 -12.75
N ILE A 45 3.76 -2.13 -12.09
CA ILE A 45 4.17 -1.62 -10.79
C ILE A 45 5.65 -1.24 -10.80
N HIS A 46 5.99 -0.19 -10.08
CA HIS A 46 7.35 0.33 -9.95
C HIS A 46 7.99 -0.18 -8.65
N VAL A 47 8.97 -1.07 -8.79
CA VAL A 47 9.65 -1.73 -7.68
C VAL A 47 11.02 -1.09 -7.47
N ALA A 48 11.25 -0.44 -6.34
CA ALA A 48 12.59 -0.03 -5.94
C ALA A 48 13.45 -1.26 -5.60
N ILE A 49 14.59 -1.40 -6.28
CA ILE A 49 15.56 -2.46 -6.00
C ILE A 49 16.60 -1.95 -5.01
N ARG A 50 16.55 -2.45 -3.78
CA ARG A 50 17.48 -2.12 -2.69
C ARG A 50 18.67 -3.06 -2.68
N ALA A 51 19.84 -2.50 -2.39
CA ALA A 51 21.07 -3.27 -2.25
C ALA A 51 20.93 -4.39 -1.19
N ASN A 52 21.37 -5.59 -1.55
CA ASN A 52 21.39 -6.78 -0.69
C ASN A 52 20.01 -7.19 -0.12
N ASN A 53 18.91 -6.79 -0.77
CA ASN A 53 17.56 -7.01 -0.25
C ASN A 53 17.38 -6.52 1.20
N ASN A 54 18.03 -5.40 1.54
CA ASN A 54 18.02 -4.83 2.87
C ASN A 54 16.99 -3.69 2.95
N PRO A 55 16.02 -3.73 3.88
CA PRO A 55 15.07 -2.63 4.13
C PRO A 55 15.70 -1.24 4.35
N ARG A 56 16.96 -1.20 4.80
CA ARG A 56 17.76 0.02 5.02
C ARG A 56 18.84 0.22 3.96
N GLY A 57 18.91 -0.65 2.96
CA GLY A 57 19.85 -0.54 1.86
C GLY A 57 19.49 0.61 0.94
N GLN A 58 20.51 1.19 0.30
CA GLN A 58 20.33 2.20 -0.74
C GLN A 58 19.47 1.65 -1.88
N ILE A 59 18.63 2.51 -2.44
CA ILE A 59 17.91 2.20 -3.67
C ILE A 59 18.92 2.30 -4.83
N LEU A 60 19.05 1.23 -5.60
CA LEU A 60 19.98 1.16 -6.73
C LEU A 60 19.31 1.66 -8.03
N TRP A 61 18.07 1.23 -8.26
CA TRP A 61 17.21 1.69 -9.36
C TRP A 61 15.75 1.37 -9.05
N VAL A 62 14.83 1.85 -9.90
CA VAL A 62 13.40 1.48 -9.89
C VAL A 62 13.11 0.68 -11.14
N GLN A 63 12.57 -0.53 -10.96
CA GLN A 63 12.21 -1.46 -12.02
C GLN A 63 10.72 -1.39 -12.30
N THR A 64 10.33 -1.26 -13.57
CA THR A 64 8.93 -1.43 -14.00
C THR A 64 8.67 -2.90 -14.29
N VAL A 65 7.69 -3.48 -13.61
CA VAL A 65 7.31 -4.91 -13.70
C VAL A 65 5.84 -5.02 -14.08
N GLY A 66 5.45 -6.03 -14.86
CA GLY A 66 4.03 -6.31 -15.10
C GLY A 66 3.31 -6.58 -13.79
N PHE A 67 2.11 -6.03 -13.59
CA PHE A 67 1.45 -6.10 -12.28
C PHE A 67 1.13 -7.55 -11.84
N GLN A 68 0.68 -8.39 -12.77
CA GLN A 68 0.43 -9.81 -12.50
C GLN A 68 1.72 -10.59 -12.26
N GLU A 69 2.75 -10.31 -13.07
CA GLU A 69 4.08 -10.90 -12.92
C GLU A 69 4.67 -10.59 -11.54
N TYR A 70 4.56 -9.34 -11.08
CA TYR A 70 4.96 -8.93 -9.73
C TYR A 70 4.24 -9.76 -8.67
N CYS A 71 2.91 -9.92 -8.77
CA CYS A 71 2.16 -10.70 -7.79
C CYS A 71 2.59 -12.18 -7.78
N SER A 72 2.84 -12.75 -8.96
CA SER A 72 3.37 -14.11 -9.14
C SER A 72 4.77 -14.29 -8.53
N ASP A 73 5.64 -13.28 -8.67
CA ASP A 73 7.00 -13.28 -8.11
C ASP A 73 7.05 -12.95 -6.60
N VAL A 74 5.99 -12.36 -6.03
CA VAL A 74 5.90 -12.09 -4.59
C VAL A 74 5.34 -13.30 -3.84
N LEU A 75 4.25 -13.89 -4.31
CA LEU A 75 3.52 -14.90 -3.55
C LEU A 75 4.38 -16.07 -3.03
N PRO A 76 5.28 -16.71 -3.81
CA PRO A 76 6.09 -17.83 -3.32
C PRO A 76 7.14 -17.43 -2.28
N ASN A 77 7.38 -16.14 -2.08
CA ASN A 77 8.27 -15.62 -1.05
C ASN A 77 7.54 -15.22 0.25
N GLU A 78 6.21 -15.15 0.21
CA GLU A 78 5.35 -14.75 1.33
C GLU A 78 4.47 -15.90 1.83
N TRP A 79 4.05 -16.78 0.93
CA TRP A 79 3.34 -18.02 1.22
C TRP A 79 4.16 -19.21 0.73
N ILE A 80 4.23 -20.26 1.56
CA ILE A 80 4.95 -21.48 1.21
C ILE A 80 4.15 -22.22 0.11
N PRO A 81 4.74 -22.50 -1.07
CA PRO A 81 4.00 -23.05 -2.21
C PRO A 81 3.26 -24.36 -1.93
N GLU A 82 3.73 -25.17 -0.98
CA GLU A 82 3.12 -26.45 -0.60
C GLU A 82 1.97 -26.31 0.40
N TRP A 83 1.59 -25.10 0.79
CA TRP A 83 0.44 -24.85 1.64
C TRP A 83 -0.89 -25.15 0.93
N ASN A 84 -1.95 -25.21 1.72
CA ASN A 84 -3.29 -25.48 1.23
C ASN A 84 -3.68 -24.42 0.18
N VAL A 85 -4.27 -24.87 -0.93
CA VAL A 85 -4.67 -23.98 -2.04
C VAL A 85 -5.56 -22.82 -1.61
N GLU A 86 -6.43 -23.00 -0.61
CA GLU A 86 -7.28 -21.93 -0.09
C GLU A 86 -6.48 -20.89 0.70
N ALA A 87 -5.40 -21.30 1.36
CA ALA A 87 -4.44 -20.37 1.97
C ALA A 87 -3.64 -19.62 0.91
N LEU A 88 -3.20 -20.31 -0.16
CA LEU A 88 -2.51 -19.66 -1.29
C LEU A 88 -3.42 -18.65 -1.99
N ARG A 89 -4.70 -18.96 -2.23
CA ARG A 89 -5.69 -18.03 -2.81
C ARG A 89 -5.95 -16.82 -1.91
N ALA A 90 -6.04 -17.02 -0.59
CA ALA A 90 -6.16 -15.91 0.35
C ALA A 90 -4.89 -15.02 0.34
N GLY A 91 -3.70 -15.63 0.35
CA GLY A 91 -2.42 -14.94 0.21
C GLY A 91 -2.29 -14.18 -1.11
N ALA A 92 -2.70 -14.80 -2.22
CA ALA A 92 -2.75 -14.21 -3.56
C ALA A 92 -3.60 -12.94 -3.59
N MET A 93 -4.80 -12.98 -2.98
CA MET A 93 -5.66 -11.81 -2.85
C MET A 93 -5.00 -10.71 -2.00
N ALA A 94 -4.35 -11.09 -0.90
CA ALA A 94 -3.65 -10.13 -0.05
C ALA A 94 -2.50 -9.44 -0.80
N VAL A 95 -1.69 -10.21 -1.52
CA VAL A 95 -0.59 -9.70 -2.35
C VAL A 95 -1.11 -8.72 -3.40
N LYS A 96 -2.14 -9.12 -4.17
CA LYS A 96 -2.74 -8.29 -5.21
C LYS A 96 -3.27 -6.96 -4.66
N MET A 97 -4.05 -7.00 -3.58
CA MET A 97 -4.69 -5.79 -3.04
C MET A 97 -3.70 -4.87 -2.33
N PHE A 98 -2.68 -5.42 -1.67
CA PHE A 98 -1.58 -4.63 -1.11
C PHE A 98 -0.83 -3.89 -2.22
N ALA A 99 -0.39 -4.61 -3.25
CA ALA A 99 0.32 -4.02 -4.38
C ALA A 99 -0.52 -2.96 -5.12
N TRP A 100 -1.81 -3.24 -5.36
CA TRP A 100 -2.71 -2.28 -6.03
C TRP A 100 -2.85 -1.01 -5.22
N TYR A 101 -3.09 -1.11 -3.90
CA TYR A 101 -3.14 0.06 -3.04
C TYR A 101 -1.86 0.90 -3.15
N HIS A 102 -0.69 0.26 -3.18
CA HIS A 102 0.60 0.95 -3.27
C HIS A 102 0.85 1.63 -4.62
N THR A 103 0.31 1.11 -5.73
CA THR A 103 0.35 1.86 -7.02
C THR A 103 -0.43 3.18 -6.99
N LEU A 104 -1.38 3.32 -6.07
CA LEU A 104 -2.18 4.53 -5.87
C LEU A 104 -1.57 5.47 -4.82
N HIS A 105 -0.56 4.98 -4.09
CA HIS A 105 0.09 5.71 -2.99
C HIS A 105 1.62 5.58 -3.11
N PRO A 106 2.22 6.04 -4.23
CA PRO A 106 3.66 5.95 -4.43
C PRO A 106 4.40 6.76 -3.37
N VAL A 107 5.60 6.31 -3.03
CA VAL A 107 6.50 6.98 -2.09
C VAL A 107 7.73 7.51 -2.80
N THR A 108 8.30 8.60 -2.31
CA THR A 108 9.59 9.14 -2.78
C THR A 108 10.64 9.02 -1.69
N ILE A 109 11.71 8.27 -1.94
CA ILE A 109 12.86 8.10 -1.02
C ILE A 109 14.15 8.32 -1.81
N ASP A 110 15.07 9.12 -1.28
CA ASP A 110 16.38 9.42 -1.88
C ASP A 110 16.30 9.86 -3.35
N GLY A 111 15.21 10.55 -3.73
CA GLY A 111 14.96 11.03 -5.09
C GLY A 111 14.30 10.02 -6.04
N PHE A 112 14.06 8.79 -5.60
CA PHE A 112 13.34 7.77 -6.36
C PHE A 112 11.87 7.72 -5.95
N THR A 113 10.97 7.81 -6.92
CA THR A 113 9.53 7.55 -6.72
C THR A 113 9.19 6.15 -7.18
N PHE A 114 8.53 5.37 -6.32
CA PHE A 114 8.17 3.98 -6.59
C PHE A 114 6.92 3.58 -5.79
N ASP A 115 6.33 2.45 -6.14
CA ASP A 115 5.10 1.95 -5.52
C ASP A 115 5.43 1.06 -4.31
N VAL A 116 6.40 0.16 -4.49
CA VAL A 116 6.89 -0.82 -3.50
C VAL A 116 8.41 -1.00 -3.63
N ASP A 117 9.07 -1.57 -2.62
CA ASP A 117 10.45 -2.05 -2.75
C ASP A 117 10.53 -3.58 -2.72
N ASN A 118 11.70 -4.13 -3.04
CA ASN A 118 11.87 -5.58 -3.15
C ASN A 118 12.00 -6.33 -1.81
N THR A 119 11.85 -5.63 -0.69
CA THR A 119 12.14 -6.13 0.66
C THR A 119 10.86 -6.30 1.48
N THR A 120 11.01 -6.87 2.67
CA THR A 120 9.93 -6.96 3.68
C THR A 120 9.37 -5.62 4.20
N ASN A 121 9.86 -4.45 3.76
CA ASN A 121 9.18 -3.18 4.01
C ASN A 121 7.80 -3.12 3.37
N PHE A 122 7.65 -3.77 2.21
CA PHE A 122 6.39 -3.86 1.46
C PHE A 122 6.01 -5.33 1.33
N GLN A 123 6.64 -6.02 0.38
CA GLN A 123 6.46 -7.44 0.12
C GLN A 123 7.77 -8.00 -0.44
N GLU A 124 8.13 -9.21 -0.05
CA GLU A 124 9.37 -9.84 -0.51
C GLU A 124 9.27 -10.18 -2.02
N TYR A 125 9.85 -9.33 -2.87
CA TYR A 125 9.85 -9.52 -4.33
C TYR A 125 11.19 -10.07 -4.81
N LYS A 126 11.13 -11.17 -5.58
CA LYS A 126 12.28 -11.73 -6.29
C LYS A 126 11.92 -12.01 -7.73
N TYR A 127 12.64 -11.36 -8.65
CA TYR A 127 12.42 -11.50 -10.09
C TYR A 127 12.51 -12.96 -10.54
N MET A 128 11.53 -13.40 -11.35
CA MET A 128 11.42 -14.76 -11.89
C MET A 128 11.42 -15.86 -10.82
N SER A 129 10.78 -15.59 -9.68
CA SER A 129 10.67 -16.56 -8.58
C SER A 129 9.32 -17.26 -8.50
N GLY A 130 8.40 -16.95 -9.42
CA GLY A 130 7.11 -17.64 -9.60
C GLY A 130 7.23 -19.17 -9.48
N ARG A 131 6.19 -19.78 -8.89
CA ARG A 131 6.05 -21.24 -8.71
C ARG A 131 4.69 -21.67 -9.23
N PRO A 132 4.55 -22.86 -9.84
CA PRO A 132 3.29 -23.30 -10.43
C PRO A 132 2.08 -23.20 -9.49
N GLU A 133 2.23 -23.58 -8.22
CA GLU A 133 1.17 -23.59 -7.22
C GLU A 133 0.71 -22.17 -6.86
N THR A 134 1.65 -21.25 -6.69
CA THR A 134 1.37 -19.85 -6.36
C THR A 134 0.87 -19.08 -7.58
N ASP A 135 1.40 -19.37 -8.77
CA ASP A 135 0.95 -18.76 -10.02
C ASP A 135 -0.49 -19.14 -10.33
N GLN A 136 -0.87 -20.41 -10.08
CA GLN A 136 -2.26 -20.83 -10.19
C GLN A 136 -3.17 -20.09 -9.20
N ALA A 137 -2.73 -19.89 -7.96
CA ALA A 137 -3.49 -19.12 -6.98
C ALA A 137 -3.68 -17.64 -7.39
N ILE A 138 -2.65 -17.00 -7.96
CA ILE A 138 -2.74 -15.64 -8.54
C ILE A 138 -3.75 -15.62 -9.69
N GLN A 139 -3.70 -16.59 -10.60
CA GLN A 139 -4.63 -16.70 -11.74
C GLN A 139 -6.07 -16.89 -11.28
N ASP A 140 -6.30 -17.76 -10.30
CA ASP A 140 -7.63 -18.07 -9.76
C ASP A 140 -8.33 -16.83 -9.17
N ILE A 141 -7.55 -15.94 -8.52
CA ILE A 141 -8.08 -14.73 -7.91
C ILE A 141 -8.06 -13.50 -8.82
N TRP A 142 -7.40 -13.60 -9.99
CA TRP A 142 -7.19 -12.46 -10.88
C TRP A 142 -8.46 -11.69 -11.27
N PRO A 143 -9.62 -12.34 -11.55
CA PRO A 143 -10.83 -11.61 -11.90
C PRO A 143 -11.52 -10.90 -10.71
N TYR A 144 -11.02 -11.07 -9.48
CA TYR A 144 -11.68 -10.56 -8.28
C TYR A 144 -10.83 -9.54 -7.52
N ALA A 145 -11.50 -8.74 -6.68
CA ALA A 145 -10.90 -7.84 -5.71
C ALA A 145 -11.59 -8.04 -4.35
N TYR A 146 -10.84 -7.97 -3.25
CA TYR A 146 -11.41 -8.01 -1.90
C TYR A 146 -11.34 -6.61 -1.29
N ALA A 147 -12.36 -5.82 -1.60
CA ALA A 147 -12.43 -4.38 -1.36
C ALA A 147 -13.44 -4.05 -0.25
N TYR A 148 -13.46 -2.80 0.22
CA TYR A 148 -14.53 -2.33 1.10
C TYR A 148 -15.90 -2.49 0.41
N THR A 149 -16.97 -2.58 1.21
CA THR A 149 -18.33 -2.81 0.67
C THR A 149 -18.83 -1.74 -0.29
N ASP A 150 -18.26 -0.54 -0.23
CA ASP A 150 -18.52 0.57 -1.16
C ASP A 150 -17.60 0.54 -2.41
N GLY A 151 -16.79 -0.50 -2.55
CA GLY A 151 -15.78 -0.66 -3.60
C GLY A 151 -14.43 -0.02 -3.29
N GLY A 152 -14.24 0.60 -2.12
CA GLY A 152 -12.98 1.25 -1.74
C GLY A 152 -11.78 0.32 -1.81
N ILE A 153 -10.70 0.77 -2.46
CA ILE A 153 -9.44 0.04 -2.55
C ILE A 153 -8.59 0.34 -1.32
N GLY A 154 -8.31 -0.69 -0.53
CA GLY A 154 -7.40 -0.60 0.62
C GLY A 154 -6.44 -1.79 0.65
N PRO A 155 -5.28 -1.66 1.31
CA PRO A 155 -4.33 -2.76 1.38
C PRO A 155 -4.91 -3.90 2.20
N LEU A 156 -4.43 -5.11 1.93
CA LEU A 156 -4.67 -6.28 2.76
C LEU A 156 -3.34 -6.66 3.40
N ASP A 157 -3.05 -6.02 4.54
CA ASP A 157 -1.80 -6.26 5.27
C ASP A 157 -1.70 -7.70 5.75
N TYR A 158 -0.47 -8.20 5.89
CA TYR A 158 -0.23 -9.53 6.45
C TYR A 158 1.08 -9.60 7.25
N ARG A 159 1.21 -10.64 8.09
CA ARG A 159 2.42 -10.99 8.84
C ARG A 159 2.51 -12.51 9.02
N ALA A 160 3.70 -13.02 9.35
CA ALA A 160 3.94 -14.45 9.58
C ALA A 160 2.89 -15.09 10.51
N GLY A 161 2.73 -14.54 11.72
CA GLY A 161 1.98 -15.22 12.78
C GLY A 161 2.72 -16.44 13.33
N VAL A 162 2.03 -17.25 14.12
CA VAL A 162 2.58 -18.46 14.76
C VAL A 162 2.16 -19.71 13.97
N PRO A 163 3.10 -20.61 13.61
CA PRO A 163 2.78 -21.88 12.94
C PRO A 163 1.80 -22.75 13.73
N ASN A 164 0.94 -23.50 13.02
CA ASN A 164 -0.05 -24.42 13.60
C ASN A 164 -0.97 -23.78 14.66
N ASN A 165 -1.27 -22.49 14.52
CA ASN A 165 -2.08 -21.72 15.46
C ASN A 165 -3.20 -20.98 14.72
N PRO A 166 -4.40 -20.85 15.30
CA PRO A 166 -5.48 -20.04 14.73
C PRO A 166 -5.17 -18.55 14.62
N ASN A 167 -4.11 -18.07 15.30
CA ASN A 167 -3.68 -16.67 15.31
C ASN A 167 -4.80 -15.70 15.71
N TRP A 168 -5.59 -16.05 16.73
CA TRP A 168 -6.74 -15.26 17.21
C TRP A 168 -6.52 -13.76 17.41
N PRO A 169 -5.34 -13.26 17.84
CA PRO A 169 -5.09 -11.81 17.91
C PRO A 169 -5.22 -11.07 16.57
N PHE A 170 -5.16 -11.77 15.43
CA PHE A 170 -5.34 -11.20 14.11
C PHE A 170 -6.81 -11.20 13.64
N ASN A 171 -7.70 -11.88 14.37
CA ASN A 171 -9.14 -11.91 14.04
C ASN A 171 -9.68 -10.47 13.95
N HIS A 172 -10.30 -10.13 12.81
CA HIS A 172 -10.82 -8.80 12.51
C HIS A 172 -9.81 -7.65 12.62
N SER A 173 -8.50 -7.93 12.54
CA SER A 173 -7.46 -6.93 12.75
C SER A 173 -7.13 -6.08 11.51
N GLN A 174 -7.85 -6.31 10.39
CA GLN A 174 -7.49 -5.79 9.07
C GLN A 174 -6.08 -6.21 8.62
N LYS A 175 -5.60 -7.35 9.15
CA LYS A 175 -4.30 -7.94 8.85
C LYS A 175 -4.39 -9.45 8.92
N MET A 176 -3.87 -10.14 7.91
CA MET A 176 -3.89 -11.59 7.84
C MET A 176 -2.62 -12.21 8.43
N ALA A 177 -2.76 -13.27 9.22
CA ALA A 177 -1.63 -14.10 9.60
C ALA A 177 -1.38 -15.15 8.50
N GLN A 178 -0.16 -15.21 7.94
CA GLN A 178 0.25 -16.20 6.92
C GLN A 178 0.03 -17.63 7.45
N TRP A 179 0.64 -17.98 8.59
CA TRP A 179 0.43 -19.28 9.23
C TRP A 179 -1.01 -19.51 9.70
N GLY A 180 -1.73 -18.44 10.04
CA GLY A 180 -3.14 -18.54 10.38
C GLY A 180 -4.01 -18.87 9.16
N SER A 181 -3.73 -18.31 7.99
CA SER A 181 -4.42 -18.66 6.74
C SER A 181 -4.26 -20.14 6.41
N GLN A 182 -3.05 -20.67 6.58
CA GLN A 182 -2.77 -22.10 6.43
C GLN A 182 -3.55 -22.94 7.45
N TYR A 183 -3.52 -22.55 8.73
CA TYR A 183 -4.26 -23.25 9.78
C TYR A 183 -5.77 -23.35 9.45
N TRP A 184 -6.39 -22.23 9.10
CA TRP A 184 -7.82 -22.19 8.81
C TRP A 184 -8.19 -22.93 7.53
N ALA A 185 -7.34 -22.88 6.50
CA ALA A 185 -7.51 -23.68 5.30
C ALA A 185 -7.45 -25.19 5.60
N THR A 186 -6.50 -25.64 6.43
CA THR A 186 -6.43 -27.03 6.91
C THR A 186 -7.64 -27.41 7.76
N ALA A 187 -8.22 -26.46 8.50
CA ALA A 187 -9.46 -26.65 9.25
C ALA A 187 -10.73 -26.62 8.36
N GLY A 188 -10.59 -26.50 7.03
CA GLY A 188 -11.68 -26.59 6.06
C GLY A 188 -12.29 -25.27 5.63
N MET A 189 -11.72 -24.12 6.03
CA MET A 189 -12.16 -22.83 5.50
C MET A 189 -11.68 -22.63 4.06
N ASN A 190 -12.53 -22.07 3.21
CA ASN A 190 -12.13 -21.57 1.90
C ASN A 190 -11.51 -20.16 2.00
N ASN A 191 -10.90 -19.69 0.92
CA ASN A 191 -10.22 -18.41 0.85
C ASN A 191 -11.12 -17.22 1.24
N GLN A 192 -12.40 -17.24 0.84
CA GLN A 192 -13.34 -16.16 1.17
C GLN A 192 -13.63 -16.13 2.68
N GLN A 193 -13.79 -17.29 3.31
CA GLN A 193 -13.97 -17.41 4.76
C GLN A 193 -12.71 -16.97 5.52
N ILE A 194 -11.52 -17.34 5.02
CA ILE A 194 -10.24 -16.90 5.57
C ILE A 194 -10.11 -15.37 5.48
N LEU A 195 -10.40 -14.77 4.33
CA LEU A 195 -10.37 -13.32 4.16
C LEU A 195 -11.39 -12.62 5.08
N ALA A 196 -12.61 -13.16 5.18
CA ALA A 196 -13.65 -12.61 6.04
C ALA A 196 -13.28 -12.66 7.54
N PHE A 197 -12.50 -13.67 7.95
CA PHE A 197 -11.98 -13.77 9.31
C PHE A 197 -11.00 -12.62 9.66
N TYR A 198 -10.17 -12.18 8.73
CA TYR A 198 -9.16 -11.14 9.00
C TYR A 198 -9.64 -9.72 8.68
N PHE A 199 -10.45 -9.56 7.62
CA PHE A 199 -10.75 -8.27 7.01
C PHE A 199 -12.26 -7.97 7.01
N THR A 200 -12.78 -7.54 8.16
CA THR A 200 -14.18 -7.12 8.31
C THR A 200 -14.53 -5.89 7.48
N GLY A 201 -15.79 -5.76 7.07
CA GLY A 201 -16.25 -4.59 6.29
C GLY A 201 -15.80 -4.61 4.82
N ARG A 202 -15.30 -5.76 4.36
CA ARG A 202 -14.87 -6.00 3.00
C ARG A 202 -15.60 -7.19 2.39
N THR A 203 -15.61 -7.26 1.07
CA THR A 203 -16.26 -8.34 0.33
C THR A 203 -15.53 -8.64 -0.97
N LEU A 204 -15.71 -9.86 -1.48
CA LEU A 204 -15.22 -10.22 -2.80
C LEU A 204 -16.12 -9.59 -3.87
N LEU A 205 -15.52 -8.87 -4.81
CA LEU A 205 -16.16 -8.18 -5.91
C LEU A 205 -15.43 -8.54 -7.22
N GLN A 206 -16.11 -8.38 -8.36
CA GLN A 206 -15.46 -8.47 -9.66
C GLN A 206 -14.49 -7.29 -9.82
N ALA A 207 -13.25 -7.56 -10.20
CA ALA A 207 -12.29 -6.52 -10.52
C ALA A 207 -12.66 -5.84 -11.86
N PRO A 208 -12.27 -4.57 -12.06
CA PRO A 208 -12.56 -3.78 -13.27
C PRO A 208 -11.85 -4.31 -14.52
#